data_AF-A0A382PKE2-F1
#
_entry.id   AF-A0A382PKE2-F1
#
_cell.length_a   1.000
_cell.length_b   1.000
_cell.length_c   1.000
_cell.angle_alpha   90.00
_cell.angle_beta   90.00
_cell.angle_gamma   90.00
#
_symmetry.space_group_name_H-M   'P 1'
#
loop_
_entity.id
_entity.type
_entity.pdbx_description
1 polymer ?
#
loop_
_entity_poly.entity_id
_entity_poly.type
_entity_poly.pdbx_seq_one_letter_code
_entity_poly.pdbx_strand_id
1 'polypeptide(L)'
;MRTVLVTGVSTGIGNAIADELLKSNFLVIGSVRKIKDAEKLKKQYPDTFFPVKFDVTIKEEIENAKKEIKQILKNENTSLSC
;
A
#
# COMPACT_ATOMS: atom_id res chain seq x y z
N MET A 1 -10.25 8.14 9.17
CA MET A 1 -9.96 7.03 8.25
C MET A 1 -8.71 6.32 8.75
N ARG A 2 -8.68 4.98 8.69
CA ARG A 2 -7.56 4.17 9.19
C ARG A 2 -6.69 3.72 8.01
N THR A 3 -5.37 3.71 8.21
CA THR A 3 -4.42 3.32 7.16
C THR A 3 -3.74 2.00 7.49
N VAL A 4 -3.72 1.08 6.52
CA VAL A 4 -3.10 -0.24 6.65
C VAL A 4 -2.01 -0.40 5.61
N LEU A 5 -0.86 -0.95 6.01
CA LEU A 5 0.19 -1.40 5.11
C LEU A 5 0.01 -2.91 4.85
N VAL A 6 -0.25 -3.29 3.61
CA VAL A 6 -0.33 -4.69 3.19
C VAL A 6 0.89 -4.99 2.33
N THR A 7 1.70 -5.97 2.75
CA THR A 7 2.84 -6.42 1.96
C THR A 7 2.42 -7.51 0.98
N GLY A 8 2.94 -7.46 -0.25
CA GLY A 8 2.66 -8.49 -1.27
C GLY A 8 1.25 -8.41 -1.87
N VAL A 9 0.80 -7.22 -2.26
CA VAL A 9 -0.54 -7.03 -2.87
C VAL A 9 -0.62 -7.40 -4.35
N SER A 10 0.49 -7.86 -4.95
CA SER A 10 0.57 -8.17 -6.38
C SER A 10 -0.50 -9.17 -6.83
N THR A 11 -0.71 -10.27 -6.11
CA THR A 11 -1.63 -11.36 -6.51
C THR A 11 -2.16 -12.14 -5.31
N GLY A 12 -3.28 -12.86 -5.50
CA GLY A 12 -3.79 -13.84 -4.54
C GLY A 12 -4.32 -13.19 -3.26
N ILE A 13 -3.90 -13.72 -2.10
CA ILE A 13 -4.44 -13.34 -0.78
C ILE A 13 -4.20 -11.87 -0.47
N GLY A 14 -2.97 -11.36 -0.68
CA GLY A 14 -2.65 -9.96 -0.39
C GLY A 14 -3.47 -8.98 -1.23
N ASN A 15 -3.78 -9.35 -2.48
CA ASN A 15 -4.64 -8.57 -3.35
C ASN A 15 -6.10 -8.55 -2.85
N ALA A 16 -6.63 -9.73 -2.49
CA ALA A 16 -7.99 -9.85 -1.96
C ALA A 16 -8.16 -9.10 -0.63
N ILE A 17 -7.17 -9.17 0.26
CA ILE A 17 -7.18 -8.40 1.53
C ILE A 17 -7.16 -6.90 1.26
N ALA A 18 -6.31 -6.43 0.33
CA ALA A 18 -6.26 -5.03 -0.02
C ALA A 18 -7.60 -4.53 -0.59
N ASP A 19 -8.22 -5.30 -1.48
CA ASP A 19 -9.53 -4.99 -2.07
C ASP A 19 -10.63 -4.90 -0.99
N GLU A 20 -10.68 -5.85 -0.05
CA GLU A 20 -11.68 -5.87 1.02
C GLU A 20 -11.51 -4.71 2.01
N LEU A 21 -10.26 -4.37 2.36
CA LEU A 21 -9.95 -3.22 3.21
C LEU A 21 -10.34 -1.90 2.53
N LEU A 22 -10.05 -1.76 1.23
CA LEU A 22 -10.42 -0.58 0.45
C LEU A 22 -11.95 -0.40 0.38
N LYS A 23 -12.71 -1.48 0.24
CA LYS A 23 -14.18 -1.48 0.34
C LYS A 23 -14.69 -1.09 1.72
N SER A 24 -13.96 -1.45 2.76
CA SER A 24 -14.29 -1.20 4.17
C SER A 24 -13.90 0.21 4.65
N ASN A 25 -13.66 1.16 3.73
CA ASN A 25 -13.33 2.56 4.02
C ASN A 25 -11.98 2.74 4.74
N PHE A 26 -11.00 1.89 4.43
CA PHE A 26 -9.60 2.04 4.82
C PHE A 26 -8.78 2.63 3.68
N LEU A 27 -7.71 3.32 4.06
CA LEU A 27 -6.62 3.66 3.15
C LEU A 27 -5.63 2.49 3.16
N VAL A 28 -5.29 1.97 1.98
CA VAL A 28 -4.38 0.84 1.87
C VAL A 28 -3.11 1.26 1.16
N ILE A 29 -2.00 1.09 1.85
CA ILE A 29 -0.66 1.17 1.27
C ILE A 29 -0.25 -0.26 0.90
N GLY A 30 -0.06 -0.52 -0.38
CA GLY A 30 0.22 -1.87 -0.87
C GLY A 30 1.65 -2.03 -1.37
N SER A 31 2.40 -2.99 -0.82
CA SER A 31 3.74 -3.29 -1.33
C SER A 31 3.74 -4.26 -2.51
N VAL A 32 4.53 -3.94 -3.53
CA VAL A 32 4.72 -4.78 -4.72
C VAL A 32 6.18 -4.82 -5.14
N ARG A 33 6.59 -5.91 -5.80
CA ARG A 33 7.88 -5.97 -6.48
C ARG A 33 7.85 -5.27 -7.85
N LYS A 34 6.68 -5.27 -8.51
CA LYS A 34 6.44 -4.60 -9.79
C LYS A 34 5.22 -3.69 -9.68
N ILE A 35 5.39 -2.42 -10.01
CA ILE A 35 4.31 -1.41 -9.96
C ILE A 35 3.11 -1.82 -10.82
N LYS A 36 3.36 -2.49 -11.96
CA LYS A 36 2.33 -3.01 -12.87
C LYS A 36 1.30 -3.89 -12.17
N ASP A 37 1.71 -4.66 -11.15
CA ASP A 37 0.81 -5.56 -10.44
C ASP A 37 -0.21 -4.79 -9.58
N ALA A 38 0.11 -3.54 -9.22
CA ALA A 38 -0.73 -2.68 -8.41
C ALA A 38 -1.60 -1.71 -9.23
N GLU A 39 -1.36 -1.60 -10.55
CA GLU A 39 -2.10 -0.66 -11.41
C GLU A 39 -3.61 -0.94 -11.44
N LYS A 40 -4.01 -2.21 -11.38
CA LYS A 40 -5.43 -2.59 -11.37
C LYS A 40 -6.13 -2.02 -10.12
N LEU A 41 -5.55 -2.24 -8.94
CA LEU A 41 -6.08 -1.71 -7.68
C LEU A 41 -6.02 -0.18 -7.65
N LYS A 42 -4.94 0.43 -8.15
CA LYS A 42 -4.84 1.90 -8.22
C LYS A 42 -5.88 2.53 -9.14
N LYS A 43 -6.23 1.87 -10.24
CA LYS A 43 -7.32 2.33 -11.13
C LYS A 43 -8.70 2.19 -10.49
N GLN A 44 -8.91 1.13 -9.71
CA GLN A 44 -10.17 0.88 -9.02
C GLN A 44 -10.36 1.79 -7.79
N TYR A 45 -9.27 2.16 -7.13
CA TYR A 45 -9.24 2.95 -5.90
C TYR A 45 -8.18 4.08 -5.98
N PRO A 46 -8.38 5.09 -6.84
CA PRO A 46 -7.37 6.12 -7.08
C PRO A 46 -7.04 6.96 -5.85
N ASP A 47 -8.01 7.18 -4.96
CA ASP A 47 -7.86 8.09 -3.81
C ASP A 47 -7.47 7.36 -2.52
N THR A 48 -7.76 6.06 -2.41
CA THR A 48 -7.58 5.29 -1.16
C THR A 48 -6.52 4.20 -1.24
N PHE A 49 -6.00 3.89 -2.43
CA PHE A 49 -4.91 2.93 -2.60
C PHE A 49 -3.60 3.59 -3.04
N PHE A 50 -2.52 3.30 -2.32
CA PHE A 50 -1.19 3.84 -2.59
C PHE A 50 -0.17 2.69 -2.77
N PRO A 51 0.24 2.39 -4.01
CA PRO A 51 1.23 1.34 -4.24
C PRO A 51 2.63 1.84 -3.94
N VAL A 52 3.41 1.06 -3.21
CA VAL A 52 4.83 1.32 -2.90
C VAL A 52 5.66 0.15 -3.39
N LYS A 53 6.71 0.43 -4.17
CA LYS A 53 7.59 -0.62 -4.69
C LYS A 53 8.75 -0.83 -3.72
N PHE A 54 8.85 -2.03 -3.16
CA PHE A 54 10.05 -2.49 -2.46
C PHE A 54 10.10 -4.01 -2.32
N ASP A 55 11.30 -4.55 -2.29
CA ASP A 55 11.58 -5.92 -1.88
C ASP A 55 11.90 -5.98 -0.37
N VAL A 56 11.15 -6.82 0.37
CA VAL A 56 11.32 -7.02 1.81
C VAL A 56 12.66 -7.66 2.19
N THR A 57 13.42 -8.17 1.23
CA THR A 57 14.75 -8.75 1.45
C THR A 57 15.87 -7.71 1.31
N ILE A 58 15.58 -6.54 0.74
CA ILE A 58 16.57 -5.49 0.46
C ILE A 58 16.40 -4.33 1.45
N LYS A 59 17.33 -4.22 2.39
CA LYS A 59 17.27 -3.21 3.47
C LYS A 59 17.17 -1.76 2.96
N GLU A 60 17.90 -1.44 1.90
CA GLU A 60 17.89 -0.10 1.32
C GLU A 60 16.53 0.28 0.73
N GLU A 61 15.85 -0.67 0.08
CA GLU A 61 14.50 -0.46 -0.45
C GLU A 61 13.48 -0.27 0.67
N ILE A 62 13.62 -1.00 1.79
CA ILE A 62 12.76 -0.83 2.97
C ILE A 62 12.92 0.58 3.57
N GLU A 63 14.16 1.07 3.71
CA GLU A 63 14.40 2.42 4.25
C GLU A 63 13.85 3.52 3.32
N ASN A 64 13.92 3.31 2.01
CA ASN A 64 13.32 4.23 1.04
C ASN A 64 11.79 4.17 1.08
N ALA A 65 11.20 2.98 1.10
CA ALA A 65 9.76 2.78 1.25
C ALA A 65 9.23 3.41 2.54
N LYS A 66 9.97 3.30 3.65
CA LYS A 66 9.61 3.94 4.92
C LYS A 66 9.52 5.47 4.80
N LYS A 67 10.39 6.11 4.03
CA LYS A 67 10.33 7.56 3.77
C LYS A 67 9.10 7.91 2.94
N GLU A 68 8.83 7.14 1.89
CA GLU A 68 7.66 7.31 1.02
C GLU A 68 6.35 7.13 1.79
N ILE A 69 6.23 6.06 2.57
CA ILE A 69 5.07 5.77 3.43
C ILE A 69 4.83 6.92 4.41
N LYS A 70 5.88 7.47 5.05
CA LYS A 70 5.75 8.63 5.93
C LYS A 70 5.21 9.87 5.21
N GLN A 71 5.57 10.07 3.95
CA GLN A 71 5.05 11.19 3.15
C GLN A 71 3.56 10.98 2.82
N ILE A 72 3.19 9.77 2.40
CA ILE A 72 1.78 9.41 2.14
C ILE A 72 0.94 9.65 3.40
N LEU A 73 1.37 9.15 4.56
CA LEU A 73 0.65 9.32 5.83
C LEU A 73 0.46 10.79 6.22
N LYS A 74 1.47 11.64 5.96
CA LYS A 74 1.38 13.09 6.20
C LYS A 74 0.38 13.77 5.27
N ASN A 75 0.43 13.45 3.98
CA ASN A 75 -0.46 14.06 2.99
C ASN A 75 -1.93 13.71 3.27
N GLU A 76 -2.17 12.48 3.71
CA GLU A 76 -3.51 11.96 4.00
C GLU A 76 -3.97 12.26 5.44
N ASN A 77 -3.13 12.91 6.26
CA ASN A 77 -3.38 13.20 7.67
C ASN A 77 -3.83 11.97 8.47
N THR A 78 -3.13 10.84 8.28
CA THR A 78 -3.46 9.56 8.96
C THR A 78 -2.26 8.97 9.69
N SER A 79 -2.53 8.00 10.57
CA SER A 79 -1.52 7.12 11.14
C SER A 79 -1.76 5.67 10.71
N LEU A 80 -0.69 4.86 10.71
CA LEU A 80 -0.81 3.42 10.55
C LEU A 80 -1.64 2.86 11.70
N SER A 81 -2.62 2.03 11.33
CA SER A 81 -3.49 1.33 12.25
C SER A 81 -2.82 0.04 12.67
N CYS A 82 -1.86 0.15 13.59
CA CYS A 82 -1.24 -0.95 14.31
C CYS A 82 -1.41 -0.71 15.82
#